data_AF-W2TUZ7-F1
#
_entry.id   AF-W2TUZ7-F1
#
_cell.length_a   1.000
_cell.length_b   1.000
_cell.length_c   1.000
_cell.angle_alpha   90.00
_cell.angle_beta   90.00
_cell.angle_gamma   90.00
#
_symmetry.space_group_name_H-M   'P 1'
#
loop_
_entity.id
_entity.type
_entity.pdbx_description
1 polymer ?
#
loop_
_entity_poly.entity_id
_entity_poly.type
_entity_poly.pdbx_seq_one_letter_code
_entity_poly.pdbx_strand_id
1 'polypeptide(L)'
;MLASGMRSILVLYLCTVAHVIAVDRLKFKACEQSGFCRRQRAVNSPTGYEVVKGTAKFNDTAFSAEIKAEGITLNLYLVALQDSTFRIVIDEPGNAIRERYRPLDALKERDPKQQKLKKVKTDNATSKLVTEDGHRVVITHDPFRIDFYSQEVLVTSINSAGLLMVEPFKKKVLLSDRENGYWEETFKDHKDAKPYAFSFQLHVYWLIFSRNYEPYRLYNLDVFEYDLNSPMALYGSIPYMVGVSDKRTTGVLWLNSAETWVDIEHTSADKVDNVFICFIIT
;
A
#
# COMPACT_ATOMS: atom_id res chain seq x y z
N MET A 1 -63.18 -1.93 -17.19
CA MET A 1 -61.86 -1.30 -17.42
C MET A 1 -61.24 -0.66 -16.17
N LEU A 2 -62.02 -0.18 -15.19
CA LEU A 2 -61.50 0.49 -13.97
C LEU A 2 -60.70 -0.42 -13.00
N ALA A 3 -61.04 -1.71 -12.89
CA ALA A 3 -60.36 -2.63 -11.95
C ALA A 3 -58.93 -3.05 -12.37
N SER A 4 -58.58 -2.92 -13.65
CA SER A 4 -57.26 -3.28 -14.19
C SER A 4 -56.22 -2.20 -13.90
N GLY A 5 -56.60 -0.92 -13.99
CA GLY A 5 -55.70 0.20 -13.71
C GLY A 5 -55.29 0.28 -12.22
N MET A 6 -56.21 -0.03 -11.31
CA MET A 6 -55.93 -0.06 -9.87
C MET A 6 -54.92 -1.15 -9.47
N ARG A 7 -54.95 -2.32 -10.11
CA ARG A 7 -53.94 -3.38 -9.88
C ARG A 7 -52.55 -2.96 -10.35
N SER A 8 -52.45 -2.31 -11.52
CA SER A 8 -51.17 -1.82 -12.03
C SER A 8 -50.57 -0.70 -11.18
N ILE A 9 -51.42 0.20 -10.63
CA ILE A 9 -50.99 1.26 -9.71
C ILE A 9 -50.54 0.67 -8.36
N LEU A 10 -51.25 -0.34 -7.84
CA LEU A 10 -50.88 -1.01 -6.59
C LEU A 10 -49.55 -1.78 -6.73
N VAL A 11 -49.31 -2.43 -7.87
CA VAL A 11 -48.04 -3.10 -8.18
C VAL A 11 -46.90 -2.09 -8.32
N LEU A 12 -47.12 -0.95 -8.99
CA LEU A 12 -46.12 0.11 -9.06
C LEU A 12 -45.81 0.68 -7.67
N TYR A 13 -46.83 0.90 -6.83
CA TYR A 13 -46.66 1.38 -5.47
C TYR A 13 -45.90 0.37 -4.61
N LEU A 14 -46.24 -0.92 -4.67
CA LEU A 14 -45.49 -1.99 -3.98
C LEU A 14 -44.04 -2.12 -4.48
N CYS A 15 -43.79 -1.92 -5.78
CA CYS A 15 -42.43 -1.87 -6.33
C CYS A 15 -41.65 -0.63 -5.88
N THR A 16 -42.31 0.53 -5.67
CA THR A 16 -41.65 1.72 -5.10
C THR A 16 -41.38 1.60 -3.60
N VAL A 17 -42.17 0.80 -2.86
CA VAL A 17 -41.94 0.56 -1.42
C VAL A 17 -40.81 -0.46 -1.18
N ALA A 18 -40.42 -1.23 -2.20
CA ALA A 18 -39.21 -2.06 -2.18
C ALA A 18 -37.92 -1.26 -2.40
N HIS A 19 -37.84 -0.01 -1.92
CA HIS A 19 -36.56 0.60 -1.63
C HIS A 19 -35.97 -0.18 -0.46
N VAL A 20 -35.21 -1.24 -0.79
CA VAL A 20 -34.29 -1.85 0.15
C VAL A 20 -33.47 -0.71 0.73
N ILE A 21 -33.49 -0.58 2.05
CA ILE A 21 -32.64 0.39 2.74
C ILE A 21 -31.22 -0.08 2.42
N ALA A 22 -30.58 0.59 1.47
CA ALA A 22 -29.18 0.34 1.16
C ALA A 22 -28.34 0.77 2.37
N VAL A 23 -27.10 0.30 2.43
CA VAL A 23 -26.13 0.69 3.45
C VAL A 23 -26.14 2.20 3.73
N ASP A 24 -26.20 2.58 5.01
CA ASP A 24 -26.03 3.98 5.42
C ASP A 24 -24.56 4.39 5.28
N ARG A 25 -24.20 4.85 4.09
CA ARG A 25 -22.83 5.28 3.74
C ARG A 25 -22.31 6.41 4.63
N LEU A 26 -23.18 7.22 5.24
CA LEU A 26 -22.77 8.32 6.11
C LEU A 26 -22.11 7.80 7.40
N LYS A 27 -22.31 6.53 7.78
CA LYS A 27 -21.64 5.89 8.94
C LYS A 27 -20.19 5.51 8.68
N PHE A 28 -19.73 5.55 7.44
CA PHE A 28 -18.40 5.08 7.08
C PHE A 28 -17.61 6.19 6.39
N LYS A 29 -16.35 6.39 6.82
CA LYS A 29 -15.46 7.37 6.18
C LYS A 29 -15.23 7.01 4.70
N ALA A 30 -15.38 8.01 3.83
CA ALA A 30 -14.70 8.06 2.54
C ALA A 30 -13.22 8.44 2.72
N CYS A 31 -12.40 8.23 1.69
CA CYS A 31 -10.97 8.56 1.72
C CYS A 31 -10.72 10.03 2.08
N GLU A 32 -11.51 10.95 1.53
CA GLU A 32 -11.40 12.39 1.82
C GLU A 32 -11.70 12.73 3.30
N GLN A 33 -12.50 11.89 3.98
CA GLN A 33 -12.83 12.01 5.40
C GLN A 33 -11.83 11.26 6.31
N SER A 34 -10.85 10.56 5.72
CA SER A 34 -9.72 9.98 6.43
C SER A 34 -8.49 10.82 6.16
N GLY A 35 -8.04 11.56 7.18
CA GLY A 35 -6.97 12.55 7.02
C GLY A 35 -5.72 12.00 6.35
N PHE A 36 -5.37 10.75 6.62
CA PHE A 36 -4.20 10.13 5.99
C PHE A 36 -4.42 9.66 4.56
N CYS A 37 -5.59 9.07 4.28
CA CYS A 37 -5.92 8.63 2.93
C CYS A 37 -5.89 9.83 1.99
N ARG A 38 -6.52 10.94 2.42
CA ARG A 38 -6.48 12.22 1.71
C ARG A 38 -5.05 12.70 1.44
N ARG A 39 -4.18 12.74 2.45
CA ARG A 39 -2.79 13.23 2.27
C ARG A 39 -1.98 12.33 1.35
N GLN A 40 -2.11 11.02 1.51
CA GLN A 40 -1.44 10.04 0.66
C GLN A 40 -1.92 10.15 -0.79
N ARG A 41 -3.24 10.21 -1.01
CA ARG A 41 -3.83 10.33 -2.34
C ARG A 41 -3.53 11.67 -3.04
N ALA A 42 -3.25 12.72 -2.27
CA ALA A 42 -2.82 14.02 -2.80
C ALA A 42 -1.41 13.98 -3.42
N VAL A 43 -0.61 12.94 -3.15
CA VAL A 43 0.71 12.76 -3.79
C VAL A 43 0.49 12.33 -5.25
N ASN A 44 0.79 13.25 -6.17
CA ASN A 44 0.62 13.07 -7.61
C ASN A 44 1.90 13.33 -8.42
N SER A 45 3.00 13.61 -7.72
CA SER A 45 4.33 13.83 -8.29
C SER A 45 5.37 13.05 -7.49
N PRO A 46 6.55 12.75 -8.09
CA PRO A 46 7.61 12.03 -7.40
C PRO A 46 8.04 12.74 -6.11
N THR A 47 8.11 11.99 -5.01
CA THR A 47 8.47 12.48 -3.66
C THR A 47 9.98 12.67 -3.45
N GLY A 48 10.81 12.25 -4.41
CA GLY A 48 12.25 12.51 -4.41
C GLY A 48 13.07 11.62 -3.48
N TYR A 49 12.62 10.41 -3.16
CA TYR A 49 13.46 9.46 -2.43
C TYR A 49 14.71 9.09 -3.24
N GLU A 50 15.87 9.11 -2.59
CA GLU A 50 17.15 8.62 -3.13
C GLU A 50 17.90 7.77 -2.10
N VAL A 51 18.74 6.84 -2.55
CA VAL A 51 19.65 6.08 -1.70
C VAL A 51 20.80 6.98 -1.26
N VAL A 52 21.08 7.03 0.05
CA VAL A 52 22.19 7.79 0.61
C VAL A 52 23.52 7.18 0.15
N LYS A 53 24.34 7.98 -0.52
CA LYS A 53 25.64 7.57 -1.05
C LYS A 53 26.51 6.92 0.04
N GLY A 54 27.08 5.75 -0.26
CA GLY A 54 27.95 5.00 0.65
C GLY A 54 27.24 4.17 1.72
N THR A 55 25.91 4.17 1.79
CA THR A 55 25.16 3.37 2.78
C THR A 55 24.73 2.00 2.26
N ALA A 56 24.69 1.82 0.94
CA ALA A 56 24.38 0.56 0.27
C ALA A 56 25.38 -0.54 0.65
N LYS A 57 24.88 -1.60 1.30
CA LYS A 57 25.66 -2.73 1.80
C LYS A 57 24.97 -4.04 1.49
N PHE A 58 25.77 -5.08 1.30
CA PHE A 58 25.32 -6.45 1.18
C PHE A 58 25.90 -7.28 2.32
N ASN A 59 25.11 -8.21 2.84
CA ASN A 59 25.60 -9.37 3.58
C ASN A 59 25.31 -10.65 2.76
N ASP A 60 25.41 -11.82 3.39
CA ASP A 60 25.21 -13.11 2.71
C ASP A 60 23.80 -13.29 2.11
N THR A 61 22.77 -12.61 2.62
CA THR A 61 21.35 -12.87 2.30
C THR A 61 20.53 -11.63 1.96
N ALA A 62 21.08 -10.43 2.22
CA ALA A 62 20.33 -9.19 2.25
C ALA A 62 21.13 -7.99 1.72
N PHE A 63 20.38 -7.04 1.21
CA PHE A 63 20.79 -5.67 0.92
C PHE A 63 20.25 -4.73 2.01
N SER A 64 21.06 -3.77 2.43
CA SER A 64 20.63 -2.70 3.33
C SER A 64 21.18 -1.36 2.87
N ALA A 65 20.39 -0.30 3.00
CA ALA A 65 20.82 1.07 2.72
C ALA A 65 19.99 2.07 3.54
N GLU A 66 20.42 3.32 3.59
CA GLU A 66 19.55 4.43 3.98
C GLU A 66 18.96 5.05 2.72
N ILE A 67 17.66 5.37 2.75
CA ILE A 67 16.99 6.19 1.73
C ILE A 67 16.54 7.50 2.37
N LYS A 68 16.58 8.59 1.64
CA LYS A 68 16.17 9.91 2.12
C LYS A 68 15.29 10.63 1.11
N ALA A 69 14.39 11.44 1.63
CA ALA A 69 13.62 12.44 0.89
C ALA A 69 13.62 13.74 1.69
N GLU A 70 12.86 14.75 1.25
CA GLU A 70 12.75 16.01 1.98
C GLU A 70 12.27 15.78 3.42
N GLY A 71 13.11 16.13 4.39
CA GLY A 71 12.77 16.08 5.82
C GLY A 71 12.73 14.68 6.46
N ILE A 72 13.14 13.61 5.75
CA ILE A 72 13.11 12.25 6.30
C ILE A 72 14.24 11.37 5.75
N THR A 73 14.82 10.55 6.64
CA THR A 73 15.75 9.46 6.31
C THR A 73 15.22 8.17 6.91
N LEU A 74 15.29 7.07 6.15
CA LEU A 74 14.73 5.77 6.48
C LEU A 74 15.75 4.67 6.23
N ASN A 75 15.67 3.60 7.01
CA ASN A 75 16.40 2.37 6.76
C ASN A 75 15.63 1.49 5.78
N LEU A 76 16.30 1.07 4.72
CA LEU A 76 15.83 0.08 3.76
C LEU A 76 16.56 -1.23 4.01
N TYR A 77 15.80 -2.31 4.16
CA TYR A 77 16.28 -3.68 4.15
C TYR A 77 15.58 -4.43 3.03
N LEU A 78 16.32 -5.24 2.28
CA LEU A 78 15.78 -6.16 1.27
C LEU A 78 16.46 -7.52 1.46
N VAL A 79 15.68 -8.55 1.71
CA VAL A 79 16.12 -9.90 2.06
C VAL A 79 15.55 -10.89 1.05
N ALA A 80 16.38 -11.81 0.55
CA ALA A 80 15.91 -12.93 -0.26
C ALA A 80 15.51 -14.11 0.64
N LEU A 81 14.35 -14.73 0.39
CA LEU A 81 13.78 -15.81 1.20
C LEU A 81 13.86 -17.16 0.49
N GLN A 82 13.86 -18.26 1.25
CA GLN A 82 14.01 -19.62 0.71
C GLN A 82 12.86 -20.10 -0.18
N ASP A 83 11.69 -19.46 -0.09
CA ASP A 83 10.52 -19.74 -0.90
C ASP A 83 10.50 -18.94 -2.22
N SER A 84 11.66 -18.46 -2.66
CA SER A 84 11.83 -17.60 -3.84
C SER A 84 11.03 -16.29 -3.78
N THR A 85 10.67 -15.86 -2.56
CA THR A 85 10.12 -14.52 -2.32
C THR A 85 11.18 -13.57 -1.80
N PHE A 86 10.83 -12.30 -1.72
CA PHE A 86 11.68 -11.28 -1.15
C PHE A 86 10.90 -10.51 -0.08
N ARG A 87 11.60 -10.07 0.97
CA ARG A 87 11.07 -9.21 2.03
C ARG A 87 11.82 -7.88 2.02
N ILE A 88 11.08 -6.77 2.03
CA ILE A 88 11.57 -5.42 2.16
C ILE A 88 11.08 -4.95 3.51
N VAL A 89 11.81 -4.03 4.10
CA VAL A 89 11.36 -3.28 5.25
C VAL A 89 11.88 -1.86 5.04
N ILE A 90 10.99 -0.88 5.15
CA ILE A 90 11.34 0.54 5.15
C ILE A 90 10.87 1.08 6.49
N ASP A 91 11.81 1.44 7.36
CA ASP A 91 11.52 1.88 8.72
C ASP A 91 12.30 3.15 9.06
N GLU A 92 11.86 3.88 10.08
CA GLU A 92 12.66 4.97 10.64
C GLU A 92 13.91 4.42 11.35
N PRO A 93 15.00 5.20 11.43
CA PRO A 93 16.19 4.81 12.18
C PRO A 93 15.91 4.63 13.68
N GLY A 94 16.78 3.89 14.38
CA GLY A 94 16.58 3.53 15.80
C GLY A 94 16.51 4.70 16.79
N ASN A 95 16.79 5.93 16.35
CA ASN A 95 16.61 7.17 17.11
C ASN A 95 15.23 7.84 16.87
N ALA A 96 14.30 7.15 16.18
CA ALA A 96 12.92 7.58 16.02
C ALA A 96 12.20 7.73 17.37
N ILE A 97 11.06 8.45 17.36
CA ILE A 97 10.27 8.69 18.58
C ILE A 97 9.79 7.37 19.22
N ARG A 98 9.52 6.36 18.40
CA ARG A 98 9.15 5.00 18.80
C ARG A 98 9.35 4.04 17.62
N GLU A 99 9.30 2.75 17.90
CA GLU A 99 9.28 1.73 16.85
C GLU A 99 7.93 1.70 16.12
N ARG A 100 7.97 1.42 14.81
CA ARG A 100 6.77 1.16 14.00
C ARG A 100 6.23 -0.23 14.30
N TYR A 101 4.91 -0.36 14.37
CA TYR A 101 4.27 -1.64 14.67
C TYR A 101 4.48 -2.63 13.52
N ARG A 102 4.84 -3.87 13.86
CA ARG A 102 5.03 -4.97 12.89
C ARG A 102 4.10 -6.13 13.25
N PRO A 103 3.12 -6.51 12.41
CA PRO A 103 2.20 -7.60 12.72
C PRO A 103 2.83 -8.98 12.47
N LEU A 104 3.94 -9.27 13.15
CA LEU A 104 4.71 -10.50 12.96
C LEU A 104 3.97 -11.75 13.45
N ASP A 105 2.98 -11.60 14.33
CA ASP A 105 2.15 -12.70 14.84
C ASP A 105 1.25 -13.33 13.77
N ALA A 106 1.02 -12.62 12.66
CA ALA A 106 0.31 -13.19 11.50
C ALA A 106 1.17 -14.20 10.72
N LEU A 107 2.49 -14.23 10.96
CA LEU A 107 3.41 -15.15 10.28
C LEU A 107 3.59 -16.42 11.12
N LYS A 108 3.54 -17.58 10.44
CA LYS A 108 3.91 -18.86 11.06
C LYS A 108 5.35 -18.84 11.60
N GLU A 109 6.25 -18.23 10.84
CA GLU A 109 7.64 -17.97 11.22
C GLU A 109 7.85 -16.45 11.20
N ARG A 110 8.09 -15.82 12.36
CA ARG A 110 8.26 -14.35 12.49
C ARG A 110 9.40 -13.81 11.61
N ASP A 111 10.46 -14.61 11.50
CA ASP A 111 11.61 -14.37 10.65
C ASP A 111 11.71 -15.51 9.62
N PRO A 112 11.12 -15.34 8.43
CA PRO A 112 11.18 -16.33 7.37
C PRO A 112 12.63 -16.67 7.00
N LYS A 113 12.88 -17.93 6.68
CA LYS A 113 14.21 -18.42 6.34
C LYS A 113 14.75 -17.71 5.10
N GLN A 114 15.96 -17.20 5.23
CA GLN A 114 16.63 -16.43 4.18
C GLN A 114 17.46 -17.36 3.27
N GLN A 115 17.60 -16.97 2.01
CA GLN A 115 18.49 -17.62 1.04
C GLN A 115 19.72 -16.76 0.76
N LYS A 116 20.81 -17.39 0.30
CA LYS A 116 22.06 -16.70 0.01
C LYS A 116 21.99 -15.91 -1.30
N LEU A 117 22.77 -14.84 -1.37
CA LEU A 117 23.01 -14.07 -2.59
C LEU A 117 24.18 -14.70 -3.36
N LYS A 118 23.94 -15.05 -4.62
CA LYS A 118 24.93 -15.65 -5.52
C LYS A 118 25.90 -14.64 -6.08
N LYS A 119 25.40 -13.46 -6.45
CA LYS A 119 26.20 -12.34 -6.98
C LYS A 119 25.64 -11.02 -6.49
N VAL A 120 26.52 -10.11 -6.12
CA VAL A 120 26.17 -8.73 -5.75
C VAL A 120 27.10 -7.76 -6.45
N LYS A 121 26.59 -6.58 -6.81
CA LYS A 121 27.39 -5.49 -7.39
C LYS A 121 26.74 -4.16 -7.05
N THR A 122 27.52 -3.23 -6.51
CA THR A 122 27.11 -1.83 -6.32
C THR A 122 27.97 -0.94 -7.21
N ASP A 123 27.31 -0.04 -7.92
CA ASP A 123 27.92 1.10 -8.61
C ASP A 123 27.30 2.41 -8.08
N ASN A 124 27.68 3.56 -8.66
CA ASN A 124 27.21 4.85 -8.18
C ASN A 124 25.69 5.04 -8.35
N ALA A 125 25.07 4.41 -9.35
CA ALA A 125 23.67 4.62 -9.72
C ALA A 125 22.77 3.46 -9.31
N THR A 126 23.31 2.25 -9.14
CA THR A 126 22.55 1.03 -8.92
C THR A 126 23.25 0.04 -8.01
N SER A 127 22.45 -0.72 -7.26
CA SER A 127 22.88 -1.92 -6.55
C SER A 127 22.11 -3.12 -7.11
N LYS A 128 22.84 -4.18 -7.47
CA LYS A 128 22.31 -5.37 -8.15
C LYS A 128 22.62 -6.61 -7.34
N LEU A 129 21.65 -7.49 -7.20
CA LEU A 129 21.82 -8.81 -6.60
C LEU A 129 21.20 -9.89 -7.48
N VAL A 130 21.74 -11.11 -7.35
CA VAL A 130 21.24 -12.33 -7.96
C VAL A 130 21.17 -13.39 -6.87
N THR A 131 20.02 -14.05 -6.73
CA THR A 131 19.78 -15.14 -5.77
C THR A 131 20.29 -16.48 -6.31
N GLU A 132 20.33 -17.53 -5.47
CA GLU A 132 20.80 -18.86 -5.90
C GLU A 132 19.90 -19.50 -6.96
N ASP A 133 18.59 -19.27 -6.86
CA ASP A 133 17.55 -19.70 -7.80
C ASP A 133 17.48 -18.85 -9.09
N GLY A 134 18.32 -17.82 -9.23
CA GLY A 134 18.51 -17.07 -10.47
C GLY A 134 17.58 -15.86 -10.66
N HIS A 135 16.85 -15.45 -9.63
CA HIS A 135 16.16 -14.16 -9.63
C HIS A 135 17.16 -13.01 -9.49
N ARG A 136 16.87 -11.89 -10.14
CA ARG A 136 17.73 -10.70 -10.15
C ARG A 136 16.96 -9.49 -9.66
N VAL A 137 17.59 -8.69 -8.81
CA VAL A 137 17.02 -7.44 -8.30
C VAL A 137 17.95 -6.30 -8.60
N VAL A 138 17.39 -5.17 -9.04
CA VAL A 138 18.10 -3.93 -9.33
C VAL A 138 17.48 -2.82 -8.49
N ILE A 139 18.27 -2.27 -7.58
CA ILE A 139 17.95 -1.09 -6.78
C ILE A 139 18.57 0.11 -7.51
N THR A 140 17.75 0.97 -8.10
CA THR A 140 18.19 2.27 -8.63
C THR A 140 18.26 3.28 -7.49
N HIS A 141 19.36 4.01 -7.41
CA HIS A 141 19.66 4.90 -6.28
C HIS A 141 18.91 6.23 -6.36
N ASP A 142 18.85 6.87 -7.53
CA ASP A 142 18.23 8.18 -7.72
C ASP A 142 17.58 8.27 -9.12
N PRO A 143 16.25 8.39 -9.23
CA PRO A 143 15.28 8.27 -8.14
C PRO A 143 15.21 6.83 -7.60
N PHE A 144 14.92 6.68 -6.31
CA PHE A 144 14.84 5.38 -5.65
C PHE A 144 13.75 4.51 -6.28
N ARG A 145 14.15 3.35 -6.82
CA ARG A 145 13.27 2.36 -7.44
C ARG A 145 13.86 0.97 -7.26
N ILE A 146 13.01 -0.05 -7.12
CA ILE A 146 13.49 -1.43 -7.06
C ILE A 146 12.78 -2.28 -8.10
N ASP A 147 13.56 -2.87 -9.00
CA ASP A 147 13.09 -3.72 -10.09
C ASP A 147 13.48 -5.17 -9.86
N PHE A 148 12.53 -6.08 -10.06
CA PHE A 148 12.73 -7.51 -9.87
C PHE A 148 12.57 -8.23 -11.18
N TYR A 149 13.45 -9.19 -11.41
CA TYR A 149 13.54 -9.92 -12.64
C TYR A 149 13.51 -11.41 -12.31
N SER A 150 12.70 -12.15 -13.06
CA SER A 150 12.82 -13.61 -13.14
C SER A 150 13.54 -13.92 -14.44
N GLN A 151 14.77 -14.40 -14.31
CA GLN A 151 15.75 -14.48 -15.39
C GLN A 151 16.05 -13.06 -15.94
N GLU A 152 15.78 -12.79 -17.22
CA GLU A 152 16.02 -11.47 -17.84
C GLU A 152 14.76 -10.64 -18.05
N VAL A 153 13.60 -11.14 -17.61
CA VAL A 153 12.32 -10.45 -17.81
C VAL A 153 11.93 -9.72 -16.53
N LEU A 154 11.69 -8.41 -16.64
CA LEU A 154 11.17 -7.58 -15.57
C LEU A 154 9.81 -8.12 -15.14
N VAL A 155 9.71 -8.40 -13.85
CA VAL A 155 8.55 -8.95 -13.17
C VAL A 155 7.83 -7.77 -12.49
N THR A 156 8.48 -7.13 -11.52
CA THR A 156 7.90 -6.02 -10.75
C THR A 156 8.78 -4.82 -10.67
N SER A 157 8.15 -3.69 -10.40
CA SER A 157 8.82 -2.51 -9.91
C SER A 157 8.14 -1.98 -8.65
N ILE A 158 8.96 -1.56 -7.69
CA ILE A 158 8.56 -0.76 -6.54
C ILE A 158 8.98 0.68 -6.78
N ASN A 159 8.07 1.60 -6.46
CA ASN A 159 8.27 3.04 -6.57
C ASN A 159 8.59 3.50 -8.01
N SER A 160 8.08 2.81 -9.03
CA SER A 160 8.30 3.15 -10.44
C SER A 160 7.79 4.56 -10.79
N ALA A 161 6.68 4.99 -10.18
CA ALA A 161 6.14 6.34 -10.34
C ALA A 161 6.61 7.34 -9.26
N GLY A 162 7.50 6.92 -8.35
CA GLY A 162 8.07 7.81 -7.34
C GLY A 162 7.12 8.26 -6.23
N LEU A 163 6.01 7.55 -5.98
CA LEU A 163 5.00 7.94 -4.98
C LEU A 163 5.20 7.34 -3.57
N LEU A 164 6.35 6.72 -3.29
CA LEU A 164 6.69 6.30 -1.93
C LEU A 164 6.59 7.50 -1.00
N MET A 165 5.75 7.43 0.03
CA MET A 165 5.66 8.48 1.05
C MET A 165 5.52 7.84 2.43
N VAL A 166 6.52 8.11 3.28
CA VAL A 166 6.51 7.73 4.70
C VAL A 166 6.37 8.99 5.51
N GLU A 167 5.29 9.11 6.28
CA GLU A 167 5.10 10.24 7.19
C GLU A 167 5.95 10.00 8.46
N PRO A 168 6.91 10.87 8.78
CA PRO A 168 7.74 10.71 9.96
C PRO A 168 6.92 10.93 11.23
N PHE A 169 7.36 10.36 12.34
CA PHE A 169 6.80 10.75 13.63
C PHE A 169 7.05 12.24 13.90
N LYS A 170 5.97 13.00 14.12
CA LYS A 170 6.05 14.42 14.47
C LYS A 170 5.94 14.60 15.98
N LYS A 171 6.69 15.55 16.53
CA LYS A 171 6.36 16.16 17.83
C LYS A 171 5.34 17.27 17.56
N LYS A 172 4.32 17.39 18.42
CA LYS A 172 3.20 18.35 18.28
C LYS A 172 3.70 19.79 18.36
N VAL A 173 4.03 20.42 17.22
CA VAL A 173 4.68 21.76 17.25
C VAL A 173 4.12 22.79 16.25
N LEU A 174 3.35 22.43 15.21
CA LEU A 174 2.90 23.44 14.22
C LEU A 174 1.38 23.54 14.07
N LEU A 175 0.87 24.78 13.91
CA LEU A 175 -0.54 25.07 13.61
C LEU A 175 -0.94 24.51 12.23
N SER A 176 -0.06 24.60 11.24
CA SER A 176 -0.26 24.06 9.88
C SER A 176 -0.45 22.54 9.86
N ASP A 177 0.15 21.80 10.79
CA ASP A 177 -0.07 20.36 10.90
C ASP A 177 -1.49 20.03 11.37
N ARG A 178 -2.14 20.92 12.14
CA ARG A 178 -3.54 20.73 12.57
C ARG A 178 -4.50 20.89 11.40
N GLU A 179 -4.28 21.90 10.57
CA GLU A 179 -5.09 22.18 9.38
C GLU A 179 -5.01 21.03 8.35
N ASN A 180 -3.87 20.36 8.25
CA ASN A 180 -3.65 19.22 7.36
C ASN A 180 -4.14 17.86 7.94
N GLY A 181 -4.80 17.86 9.10
CA GLY A 181 -5.36 16.65 9.71
C GLY A 181 -4.32 15.63 10.20
N TYR A 182 -3.11 16.08 10.53
CA TYR A 182 -2.11 15.22 11.16
C TYR A 182 -2.50 14.89 12.60
N TRP A 183 -3.06 15.86 13.32
CA TRP A 183 -3.47 15.69 14.72
C TRP A 183 -4.94 15.30 14.83
N GLU A 184 -5.53 15.62 15.97
CA GLU A 184 -6.92 15.36 16.36
C GLU A 184 -7.90 15.37 15.17
N GLU A 185 -8.64 14.28 15.00
CA GLU A 185 -9.63 14.12 13.93
C GLU A 185 -10.98 13.73 14.55
N THR A 186 -12.05 14.37 14.10
CA THR A 186 -13.40 14.06 14.55
C THR A 186 -14.18 13.43 13.40
N PHE A 187 -14.82 12.29 13.66
CA PHE A 187 -15.77 11.68 12.74
C PHE A 187 -17.08 11.41 13.50
N LYS A 188 -18.14 12.12 13.10
CA LYS A 188 -19.39 12.19 13.86
C LYS A 188 -19.13 12.59 15.32
N ASP A 189 -19.62 11.80 16.26
CA ASP A 189 -19.52 12.06 17.70
C ASP A 189 -18.20 11.56 18.31
N HIS A 190 -17.31 10.96 17.50
CA HIS A 190 -16.05 10.38 17.96
C HIS A 190 -14.86 11.29 17.63
N LYS A 191 -14.11 11.68 18.65
CA LYS A 191 -12.85 12.42 18.52
C LYS A 191 -11.67 11.50 18.77
N ASP A 192 -10.82 11.31 17.76
CA ASP A 192 -9.53 10.67 17.87
C ASP A 192 -8.47 11.72 18.28
N ALA A 193 -7.74 11.43 19.36
CA ALA A 193 -6.73 12.35 19.90
C ALA A 193 -5.41 12.36 19.11
N LYS A 194 -5.12 11.33 18.31
CA LYS A 194 -3.91 11.18 17.46
C LYS A 194 -2.61 11.69 18.11
N PRO A 195 -2.11 11.04 19.18
CA PRO A 195 -0.95 11.53 19.94
C PRO A 195 0.36 11.62 19.14
N TYR A 196 0.48 10.92 18.00
CA TYR A 196 1.73 10.80 17.23
C TYR A 196 1.62 11.21 15.76
N ALA A 197 0.52 11.85 15.36
CA ALA A 197 0.29 12.39 14.01
C ALA A 197 0.54 11.43 12.84
N PHE A 198 0.45 10.12 13.08
CA PHE A 198 1.03 9.14 12.18
C PHE A 198 0.00 8.42 11.32
N SER A 199 0.37 8.26 10.05
CA SER A 199 -0.23 7.32 9.13
C SER A 199 0.73 6.95 8.01
N PHE A 200 0.70 5.72 7.55
CA PHE A 200 1.55 5.25 6.46
C PHE A 200 0.71 4.54 5.42
N GLN A 201 0.92 4.92 4.17
CA GLN A 201 0.38 4.24 3.01
C GLN A 201 1.51 4.16 2.00
N LEU A 202 1.75 2.97 1.45
CA LEU A 202 2.52 2.83 0.23
C LEU A 202 1.54 2.73 -0.93
N HIS A 203 1.74 3.55 -1.95
CA HIS A 203 1.08 3.33 -3.24
C HIS A 203 1.74 2.15 -3.93
N VAL A 204 1.04 1.02 -3.95
CA VAL A 204 1.37 -0.14 -4.78
C VAL A 204 0.48 -0.06 -6.01
N TYR A 205 1.09 0.06 -7.19
CA TYR A 205 0.44 0.48 -8.43
C TYR A 205 -0.11 -0.67 -9.28
N TRP A 206 -1.14 -1.46 -8.94
CA TRP A 206 -1.52 -2.56 -9.86
C TRP A 206 -3.01 -2.95 -9.92
N LEU A 207 -3.67 -2.68 -11.08
CA LEU A 207 -4.95 -3.19 -11.64
C LEU A 207 -6.34 -2.51 -11.37
N ILE A 208 -6.79 -1.66 -12.30
CA ILE A 208 -8.18 -1.23 -12.64
C ILE A 208 -9.11 -0.72 -11.50
N PHE A 209 -9.07 0.60 -11.26
CA PHE A 209 -10.17 1.54 -11.29
C PHE A 209 -9.60 2.98 -11.23
N SER A 210 -10.28 3.92 -11.90
CA SER A 210 -9.83 5.30 -12.06
C SER A 210 -9.63 5.99 -10.71
N ARG A 211 -8.62 6.86 -10.60
CA ARG A 211 -8.45 7.86 -9.51
C ARG A 211 -9.70 8.72 -9.28
N ASN A 212 -10.71 8.65 -10.14
CA ASN A 212 -12.01 9.29 -9.98
C ASN A 212 -12.96 8.58 -8.99
N TYR A 213 -12.59 7.43 -8.42
CA TYR A 213 -13.44 6.63 -7.52
C TYR A 213 -12.79 6.34 -6.17
N GLU A 214 -13.57 5.94 -5.17
CA GLU A 214 -13.02 5.58 -3.85
C GLU A 214 -12.07 4.37 -3.93
N PRO A 215 -10.91 4.41 -3.24
CA PRO A 215 -9.99 3.28 -3.18
C PRO A 215 -10.61 2.11 -2.41
N TYR A 216 -10.13 0.89 -2.67
CA TYR A 216 -10.50 -0.27 -1.85
C TYR A 216 -10.01 -0.04 -0.42
N ARG A 217 -10.92 -0.17 0.54
CA ARG A 217 -10.62 0.00 1.95
C ARG A 217 -10.51 -1.34 2.66
N LEU A 218 -9.40 -1.54 3.36
CA LEU A 218 -9.13 -2.67 4.23
C LEU A 218 -9.17 -2.17 5.68
N TYR A 219 -10.34 -2.31 6.30
CA TYR A 219 -10.59 -1.96 7.68
C TYR A 219 -11.77 -2.78 8.19
N ASN A 220 -11.57 -3.68 9.14
CA ASN A 220 -12.63 -4.59 9.55
C ASN A 220 -13.80 -3.81 10.18
N LEU A 221 -14.94 -3.79 9.49
CA LEU A 221 -16.13 -3.01 9.85
C LEU A 221 -17.37 -3.90 9.82
N ASP A 222 -18.29 -3.63 10.76
CA ASP A 222 -19.64 -4.17 10.69
C ASP A 222 -20.51 -3.27 9.80
N VAL A 223 -20.74 -3.72 8.57
CA VAL A 223 -21.48 -2.96 7.54
C VAL A 223 -22.84 -3.61 7.30
N PHE A 224 -23.83 -3.11 8.03
CA PHE A 224 -25.23 -3.54 7.89
C PHE A 224 -25.74 -3.25 6.47
N GLU A 225 -26.39 -4.26 5.86
CA GLU A 225 -26.99 -4.19 4.51
C GLU A 225 -26.02 -3.63 3.45
N TYR A 226 -24.78 -4.15 3.44
CA TYR A 226 -23.72 -3.70 2.53
C TYR A 226 -24.14 -3.70 1.05
N ASP A 227 -23.62 -2.72 0.31
CA ASP A 227 -23.85 -2.62 -1.13
C ASP A 227 -22.97 -3.60 -1.92
N LEU A 228 -23.51 -4.07 -3.06
CA LEU A 228 -22.74 -4.82 -4.05
C LEU A 228 -21.90 -3.88 -4.92
N ASN A 229 -20.82 -4.39 -5.51
CA ASN A 229 -19.93 -3.66 -6.41
C ASN A 229 -19.37 -2.36 -5.79
N SER A 230 -19.08 -2.37 -4.49
CA SER A 230 -18.55 -1.20 -3.77
C SER A 230 -17.15 -1.48 -3.21
N PRO A 231 -16.22 -0.51 -3.26
CA PRO A 231 -14.88 -0.65 -2.68
C PRO A 231 -14.86 -0.44 -1.15
N MET A 232 -16.03 -0.28 -0.52
CA MET A 232 -16.16 -0.12 0.92
C MET A 232 -15.61 -1.34 1.67
N ALA A 233 -14.94 -1.07 2.77
CA ALA A 233 -14.48 -2.07 3.70
C ALA A 233 -15.65 -2.89 4.27
N LEU A 234 -15.38 -4.17 4.56
CA LEU A 234 -16.33 -5.12 5.18
C LEU A 234 -15.69 -5.76 6.43
N TYR A 235 -16.20 -6.91 6.86
CA TYR A 235 -15.84 -7.58 8.11
C TYR A 235 -14.39 -8.08 8.23
N GLY A 236 -13.70 -8.29 7.11
CA GLY A 236 -12.39 -8.93 7.07
C GLY A 236 -11.46 -8.29 6.05
N SER A 237 -10.17 -8.29 6.37
CA SER A 237 -9.13 -7.70 5.55
C SER A 237 -7.94 -8.65 5.46
N ILE A 238 -7.59 -9.06 4.24
CA ILE A 238 -6.36 -9.79 3.94
C ILE A 238 -5.61 -8.94 2.90
N PRO A 239 -4.55 -8.22 3.29
CA PRO A 239 -3.81 -7.31 2.40
C PRO A 239 -2.87 -8.08 1.47
N TYR A 240 -3.43 -9.04 0.72
CA TYR A 240 -2.74 -9.86 -0.26
C TYR A 240 -3.37 -9.64 -1.64
N MET A 241 -2.55 -9.29 -2.62
CA MET A 241 -2.96 -9.05 -4.00
C MET A 241 -2.25 -10.03 -4.91
N VAL A 242 -2.94 -10.51 -5.95
CA VAL A 242 -2.37 -11.37 -6.99
C VAL A 242 -2.63 -10.75 -8.35
N GLY A 243 -1.57 -10.57 -9.13
CA GLY A 243 -1.62 -10.21 -10.55
C GLY A 243 -1.37 -11.46 -11.40
N VAL A 244 -2.25 -11.73 -12.35
CA VAL A 244 -2.19 -12.90 -13.24
C VAL A 244 -2.09 -12.44 -14.68
N SER A 245 -1.19 -13.07 -15.44
CA SER A 245 -1.12 -12.98 -16.90
C SER A 245 -1.06 -14.38 -17.53
N ASP A 246 -1.12 -14.41 -18.85
CA ASP A 246 -0.92 -15.61 -19.67
C ASP A 246 0.48 -16.25 -19.46
N LYS A 247 1.48 -15.43 -19.14
CA LYS A 247 2.88 -15.87 -18.98
C LYS A 247 3.27 -16.12 -17.53
N ARG A 248 2.70 -15.39 -16.56
CA ARG A 248 3.21 -15.29 -15.18
C ARG A 248 2.11 -15.02 -14.15
N THR A 249 2.37 -15.37 -12.90
CA THR A 249 1.52 -15.01 -11.75
C THR A 249 2.39 -14.53 -10.62
N THR A 250 2.02 -13.43 -10.00
CA THR A 250 2.74 -12.90 -8.84
C THR A 250 1.81 -12.30 -7.83
N GLY A 251 2.28 -12.21 -6.59
CA GLY A 251 1.51 -11.53 -5.55
C GLY A 251 2.34 -10.59 -4.70
N VAL A 252 1.62 -9.79 -3.94
CA VAL A 252 2.14 -8.88 -2.93
C VAL A 252 1.37 -9.09 -1.64
N LEU A 253 2.08 -9.37 -0.56
CA LEU A 253 1.55 -9.32 0.80
C LEU A 253 2.02 -8.03 1.47
N TRP A 254 1.08 -7.11 1.65
CA TRP A 254 1.30 -5.89 2.42
C TRP A 254 1.08 -6.18 3.90
N LEU A 255 2.14 -6.60 4.60
CA LEU A 255 2.06 -7.03 6.00
C LEU A 255 1.92 -5.82 6.95
N ASN A 256 0.73 -5.24 6.97
CA ASN A 256 0.32 -4.11 7.80
C ASN A 256 -1.08 -4.38 8.37
N SER A 257 -1.29 -4.07 9.64
CA SER A 257 -2.55 -4.29 10.34
C SER A 257 -3.37 -3.02 10.59
N ALA A 258 -2.86 -1.85 10.17
CA ALA A 258 -3.59 -0.60 10.25
C ALA A 258 -4.62 -0.50 9.10
N GLU A 259 -5.51 0.47 9.22
CA GLU A 259 -6.40 0.86 8.13
C GLU A 259 -5.59 1.09 6.85
N THR A 260 -5.95 0.37 5.78
CA THR A 260 -5.21 0.42 4.52
C THR A 260 -6.17 0.78 3.38
N TRP A 261 -5.73 1.66 2.49
CA TRP A 261 -6.48 2.02 1.28
C TRP A 261 -5.63 1.66 0.05
N VAL A 262 -6.25 1.09 -0.98
CA VAL A 262 -5.56 0.56 -2.15
C VAL A 262 -6.14 1.19 -3.41
N ASP A 263 -5.30 1.92 -4.13
CA ASP A 263 -5.64 2.60 -5.37
C ASP A 263 -5.24 1.79 -6.61
N ILE A 264 -6.19 1.80 -7.55
CA ILE A 264 -6.41 1.01 -8.75
C ILE A 264 -5.79 1.39 -10.11
N GLU A 265 -4.59 1.93 -10.31
CA GLU A 265 -4.29 2.49 -11.66
C GLU A 265 -3.86 1.48 -12.77
N HIS A 266 -4.29 1.74 -14.02
CA HIS A 266 -3.78 1.05 -15.22
C HIS A 266 -2.96 2.03 -16.07
N THR A 267 -1.69 1.72 -16.26
CA THR A 267 -0.79 2.56 -17.04
C THR A 267 -0.31 1.80 -18.28
N SER A 268 -0.65 2.30 -19.47
CA SER A 268 -0.23 1.73 -20.75
C SER A 268 1.24 2.04 -21.10
N ALA A 269 1.91 2.86 -20.29
CA ALA A 269 3.25 3.40 -20.57
C ALA A 269 4.37 2.36 -20.34
N ASP A 270 4.14 1.38 -19.48
CA ASP A 270 5.07 0.27 -19.27
C ASP A 270 4.53 -0.96 -20.01
N LYS A 271 4.92 -1.11 -21.29
CA LYS A 271 4.77 -2.36 -22.07
C LYS A 271 5.69 -3.46 -21.51
N VAL A 272 5.64 -3.68 -20.21
CA VAL A 272 6.30 -4.80 -19.57
C VAL A 272 5.28 -5.92 -19.62
N ASP A 273 5.59 -6.97 -20.38
CA ASP A 273 4.93 -8.27 -20.28
C ASP A 273 4.80 -8.58 -18.79
N ASN A 274 3.59 -8.44 -18.26
CA ASN A 274 3.29 -8.30 -16.85
C ASN A 274 4.13 -9.22 -15.93
N VAL A 275 4.31 -8.77 -14.68
CA VAL A 275 3.82 -9.44 -13.46
C VAL A 275 4.89 -9.43 -12.35
N PHE A 276 4.51 -9.01 -11.13
CA PHE A 276 5.12 -8.29 -9.98
C PHE A 276 5.82 -9.11 -8.82
N ILE A 277 6.33 -8.53 -7.73
CA ILE A 277 6.99 -9.22 -6.60
C ILE A 277 6.66 -8.43 -5.34
N CYS A 278 6.19 -9.20 -4.36
CA CYS A 278 5.82 -8.90 -3.00
C CYS A 278 6.85 -8.12 -2.21
N PHE A 279 6.38 -7.13 -1.45
CA PHE A 279 7.10 -6.63 -0.30
C PHE A 279 6.26 -6.15 0.88
N ILE A 280 6.65 -6.69 2.04
CA ILE A 280 6.33 -6.23 3.39
C ILE A 280 6.83 -4.78 3.53
N ILE A 281 6.07 -3.89 4.15
CA ILE A 281 6.65 -2.70 4.77
C ILE A 281 5.98 -2.54 6.13
N THR A 282 6.82 -2.39 7.13
CA THR A 282 6.50 -1.96 8.48
C THR A 282 7.40 -0.81 8.82
#